data_AF-A0A1F2T2M7-F1
#
_entry.id   AF-A0A1F2T2M7-F1
#
_cell.length_a   1.000
_cell.length_b   1.000
_cell.length_c   1.000
_cell.angle_alpha   90.00
_cell.angle_beta   90.00
_cell.angle_gamma   90.00
#
_symmetry.space_group_name_H-M   'P 1'
#
loop_
_entity.id
_entity.type
_entity.pdbx_description
1 polymer ?
#
loop_
_entity_poly.entity_id
_entity_poly.type
_entity_poly.pdbx_seq_one_letter_code
_entity_poly.pdbx_strand_id
1 'polypeptide(L)' 'MQPKIDDWRAMVDCVMVDPAYDGRVFNVALSDIPERKTDLVKGAYELDAPAGQTTVAVKIVDMLGEEVLVTATI' A
#
# COMPACT_ATOMS: atom_id res chain seq x y z
N MET A 1 3.11 -27.12 10.38
CA MET A 1 4.01 -26.00 10.70
C MET A 1 3.39 -24.74 10.10
N GLN A 2 3.16 -23.70 10.89
CA GLN A 2 2.81 -22.39 10.35
C GLN A 2 4.11 -21.82 9.74
N PRO A 3 4.12 -21.35 8.48
CA PRO A 3 5.28 -20.65 7.95
C PRO A 3 5.57 -19.43 8.85
N LYS A 4 6.81 -19.32 9.32
CA LYS A 4 7.26 -18.16 10.08
C LYS A 4 7.69 -17.11 9.06
N ILE A 5 6.91 -16.03 8.98
CA ILE A 5 7.20 -14.92 8.07
C ILE A 5 7.93 -13.87 8.89
N ASP A 6 9.23 -13.75 8.65
CA ASP A 6 10.07 -12.79 9.37
C ASP A 6 9.93 -11.37 8.82
N ASP A 7 9.62 -11.24 7.51
CA ASP A 7 9.34 -9.96 6.84
C ASP A 7 8.04 -10.09 6.03
N TRP A 8 7.01 -9.36 6.46
CA TRP A 8 5.68 -9.39 5.83
C TRP A 8 5.73 -8.98 4.35
N ARG A 9 6.71 -8.16 3.95
CA ARG A 9 6.85 -7.66 2.57
C ARG A 9 7.13 -8.78 1.57
N ALA A 10 7.64 -9.92 2.04
CA ALA A 10 7.82 -11.10 1.21
C ALA A 10 6.50 -11.72 0.70
N MET A 11 5.37 -11.32 1.30
CA MET A 11 4.03 -11.75 0.89
C MET A 11 3.29 -10.71 0.04
N VAL A 12 3.91 -9.57 -0.24
CA VAL A 12 3.25 -8.42 -0.86
C VAL A 12 3.66 -8.32 -2.32
N ASP A 13 2.66 -8.29 -3.20
CA ASP A 13 2.86 -8.06 -4.63
C ASP A 13 3.00 -6.56 -4.92
N CYS A 14 2.14 -5.72 -4.35
CA CYS A 14 2.28 -4.27 -4.48
C CYS A 14 1.62 -3.47 -3.35
N VAL A 15 2.08 -2.23 -3.19
CA VAL A 15 1.47 -1.21 -2.33
C VAL A 15 1.13 0.02 -3.15
N MET A 16 -0.10 0.50 -3.05
CA MET A 16 -0.56 1.73 -3.69
C MET A 16 -1.09 2.69 -2.64
N VAL A 17 -0.85 3.99 -2.83
CA VAL A 17 -1.24 5.05 -1.90
C VAL A 17 -2.00 6.16 -2.62
N ASP A 18 -3.12 6.54 -2.03
CA ASP A 18 -3.91 7.74 -2.37
C ASP A 18 -3.92 8.68 -1.14
N PRO A 19 -3.23 9.84 -1.18
CA PRO A 19 -3.16 10.77 -0.04
C PRO A 19 -4.44 11.63 0.15
N ALA A 20 -5.40 11.54 -0.77
CA ALA A 20 -6.59 12.40 -0.83
C ALA A 20 -7.85 11.62 -1.22
N TYR A 21 -8.01 10.43 -0.64
CA TYR A 21 -9.10 9.51 -0.97
C TYR A 21 -10.46 10.09 -0.56
N ASP A 22 -11.36 10.21 -1.54
CA ASP A 22 -12.69 10.80 -1.36
C ASP A 22 -13.77 9.78 -0.93
N GLY A 23 -13.37 8.52 -0.69
CA GLY A 23 -14.27 7.42 -0.37
C GLY A 23 -14.97 6.80 -1.59
N ARG A 24 -14.65 7.24 -2.81
CA ARG A 24 -15.29 6.77 -4.05
C ARG A 24 -14.27 6.18 -5.00
N VAL A 25 -13.27 6.95 -5.40
CA VAL A 25 -12.28 6.55 -6.41
C VAL A 25 -10.90 6.53 -5.79
N PHE A 26 -10.21 5.40 -5.91
CA PHE A 26 -8.84 5.27 -5.45
C PHE A 26 -7.89 5.88 -6.51
N ASN A 27 -7.44 7.10 -6.26
CA ASN A 27 -6.55 7.84 -7.15
C ASN A 27 -5.10 7.58 -6.75
N VAL A 28 -4.47 6.62 -7.41
CA VAL A 28 -3.08 6.20 -7.13
C VAL A 28 -2.12 7.38 -7.34
N ALA A 29 -1.54 7.89 -6.25
CA ALA A 29 -0.46 8.87 -6.30
C ALA A 29 0.92 8.20 -6.23
N LEU A 30 1.02 7.07 -5.52
CA LEU A 30 2.21 6.23 -5.48
C LEU A 30 1.82 4.77 -5.71
N SER A 31 2.61 4.07 -6.51
CA SER A 31 2.54 2.64 -6.71
C SER A 31 3.93 2.05 -6.52
N ASP A 32 4.07 1.10 -5.61
CA ASP A 32 5.28 0.34 -5.36
C ASP A 32 5.06 -1.11 -5.79
N ILE A 33 5.65 -1.46 -6.93
CA ILE A 33 5.58 -2.79 -7.54
C ILE A 33 7.04 -3.24 -7.72
N PRO A 34 7.50 -4.29 -7.02
CA PRO A 34 8.85 -4.80 -7.17
C PRO A 34 9.13 -5.25 -8.61
N GLU A 35 10.27 -4.85 -9.19
CA GLU A 35 10.61 -5.19 -10.58
C GLU A 35 10.94 -6.67 -10.78
N ARG A 36 11.42 -7.34 -9.72
CA ARG A 36 11.78 -8.76 -9.73
C ARG A 36 11.13 -9.48 -8.56
N LYS A 37 10.89 -10.78 -8.73
CA LYS A 37 10.30 -11.67 -7.71
C LYS A 37 11.06 -11.74 -6.38
N THR A 38 12.34 -11.35 -6.37
CA THR A 38 13.18 -11.33 -5.17
C THR A 38 13.23 -9.98 -4.49
N ASP A 39 12.74 -8.93 -5.16
CA ASP A 39 12.71 -7.59 -4.63
C ASP A 39 11.46 -7.44 -3.74
N LEU A 40 11.54 -6.56 -2.75
CA LEU A 40 10.46 -6.29 -1.80
C LEU A 40 9.96 -4.88 -2.01
N VAL A 41 8.69 -4.65 -1.70
CA VAL A 41 8.17 -3.28 -1.54
C VAL A 41 8.98 -2.53 -0.46
N LYS A 42 9.00 -1.21 -0.52
CA LYS A 42 9.69 -0.36 0.46
C LYS A 42 9.08 -0.56 1.85
N GLY A 43 7.74 -0.54 1.93
CA GLY A 43 6.99 -0.71 3.19
C GLY A 43 6.90 0.54 4.07
N ALA A 44 7.61 1.61 3.72
CA ALA A 44 7.50 2.94 4.31
C ALA A 44 7.58 3.98 3.19
N TYR A 45 6.69 4.98 3.24
CA TYR A 45 6.51 5.95 2.17
C TYR A 45 6.30 7.34 2.75
N GLU A 46 6.80 8.34 2.02
CA GLU A 46 6.59 9.75 2.32
C GLU A 46 6.00 10.41 1.07
N LEU A 47 4.88 11.12 1.24
CA LEU A 47 4.14 11.78 0.17
C LEU A 47 3.61 13.13 0.67
N ASP A 48 3.50 14.08 -0.25
CA ASP A 48 2.78 15.32 0.01
C ASP A 48 1.28 15.06 0.20
N ALA A 49 0.68 15.76 1.16
CA ALA A 49 -0.75 15.72 1.43
C ALA A 49 -1.39 17.08 1.15
N PRO A 50 -2.67 17.13 0.75
CA PRO A 50 -3.41 18.38 0.65
C PRO A 50 -3.41 19.15 1.98
N ALA A 51 -3.54 20.47 1.91
CA ALA A 51 -3.69 21.29 3.10
C ALA A 51 -5.04 21.01 3.79
N GLY A 52 -5.01 20.92 5.11
CA GLY A 52 -6.20 20.61 5.92
C GLY A 52 -6.42 19.12 6.13
N GLN A 53 -7.61 18.75 6.59
CA GLN A 53 -7.94 17.37 6.88
C GLN A 53 -8.08 16.57 5.59
N THR A 54 -7.43 15.41 5.51
CA THR A 54 -7.50 14.52 4.34
C THR A 54 -7.63 13.07 4.78
N THR A 55 -8.10 12.20 3.89
CA THR A 55 -8.09 10.75 4.13
C THR A 55 -7.04 10.12 3.25
N VAL A 56 -6.05 9.48 3.88
CA VAL A 56 -5.09 8.64 3.19
C VAL A 56 -5.67 7.25 3.05
N ALA A 57 -5.60 6.67 1.86
CA ALA A 57 -5.94 5.29 1.61
C ALA A 57 -4.71 4.53 1.12
N VAL A 58 -4.47 3.36 1.72
CA VAL A 58 -3.40 2.45 1.34
C VAL A 58 -4.04 1.15 0.88
N LYS A 59 -3.78 0.78 -0.37
CA LYS A 59 -4.16 -0.52 -0.92
C LYS A 59 -2.93 -1.41 -0.94
N ILE A 60 -3.05 -2.61 -0.39
CA ILE A 60 -2.01 -3.65 -0.44
C ILE A 60 -2.60 -4.85 -1.16
N VAL A 61 -1.86 -5.37 -2.13
CA VAL A 61 -2.20 -6.61 -2.83
C VAL A 61 -1.11 -7.63 -2.53
N ASP A 62 -1.52 -8.84 -2.17
CA ASP A 62 -0.60 -9.94 -1.86
C ASP A 62 -0.24 -10.77 -3.10
N MET A 63 0.68 -11.72 -2.94
CA MET A 63 1.15 -12.59 -4.04
C MET A 63 0.06 -13.54 -4.61
N LEU A 64 -1.09 -13.65 -3.94
CA LEU A 64 -2.26 -14.42 -4.39
C LEU A 64 -3.32 -13.53 -5.06
N GLY A 65 -3.09 -12.22 -5.10
CA GLY A 65 -4.01 -11.23 -5.64
C GLY A 65 -5.10 -10.80 -4.66
N GLU A 66 -5.01 -11.19 -3.39
CA GLU A 66 -5.93 -10.70 -2.35
C GLU A 66 -5.60 -9.24 -2.04
N GLU A 67 -6.63 -8.39 -1.94
CA GLU A 67 -6.45 -6.97 -1.65
C GLU A 67 -7.02 -6.59 -0.28
N VAL A 68 -6.33 -5.66 0.38
CA VAL A 68 -6.85 -4.93 1.54
C VAL A 68 -6.73 -3.42 1.28
N LEU A 69 -7.78 -2.69 1.64
CA LEU A 69 -7.81 -1.23 1.62
C LEU A 69 -7.94 -0.73 3.05
N VAL A 70 -6.95 0.05 3.50
CA VAL A 70 -6.96 0.69 4.82
C VAL A 70 -7.00 2.19 4.64
N THR A 71 -7.86 2.87 5.39
CA THR A 71 -7.99 4.32 5.36
C THR A 71 -7.69 4.93 6.72
N ALA A 72 -7.08 6.11 6.71
CA ALA A 72 -6.82 6.90 7.90
C ALA A 72 -7.03 8.39 7.60
N THR A 73 -7.81 9.07 8.43
CA THR A 73 -7.99 10.52 8.33
C THR A 73 -6.93 11.21 9.18
N ILE A 74 -6.22 12.16 8.58
CA ILE A 74 -5.15 12.97 9.20
C ILE A 74 -5.44 14.46 9.08
#